data_AF-A0ABD5DVI7-F1
#
_entry.id   AF-A0ABD5DVI7-F1
#
_cell.length_a   1.000
_cell.length_b   1.000
_cell.length_c   1.000
_cell.angle_alpha   90.00
_cell.angle_beta   90.00
_cell.angle_gamma   90.00
#
_symmetry.space_group_name_H-M   'P 1'
#
loop_
_entity.id
_entity.type
_entity.pdbx_description
1 polymer ?
#
loop_
_entity_poly.entity_id
_entity_poly.type
_entity_poly.pdbx_seq_one_letter_code
_entity_poly.pdbx_strand_id
1 'polypeptide(L)'
;ATTIPGFEHFMNNSKEKGLTFAVFKGKKNIGKDDLGFPVGGEVIRIVPVLIGSKKAGLLKTILGAVIIVASAVGSYFVPGNPVSA
;
A
#
# COMPACT_ATOMS: atom_id res chain seq x y z
N ALA A 1 -18.80 -26.32 -7.16
CA ALA A 1 -17.89 -25.45 -6.38
C ALA A 1 -18.75 -24.54 -5.52
N THR A 2 -18.76 -24.73 -4.20
CA THR A 2 -19.51 -23.90 -3.26
C THR A 2 -18.70 -22.64 -2.98
N THR A 3 -18.78 -21.69 -3.89
CA THR A 3 -18.27 -20.34 -3.68
C THR A 3 -19.47 -19.43 -3.48
N ILE A 4 -19.40 -18.52 -2.51
CA ILE A 4 -20.45 -17.54 -2.29
C ILE A 4 -20.63 -16.73 -3.59
N PRO A 5 -21.88 -16.53 -4.07
CA PRO A 5 -22.12 -15.73 -5.25
C PRO A 5 -21.43 -14.36 -5.14
N GLY A 6 -20.67 -13.97 -6.18
CA GLY A 6 -19.94 -12.70 -6.19
C GLY A 6 -18.57 -12.71 -5.49
N PHE A 7 -18.16 -13.81 -4.85
CA PHE A 7 -16.84 -13.91 -4.21
C PHE A 7 -15.69 -13.73 -5.21
N GLU A 8 -15.75 -14.40 -6.36
CA GLU A 8 -14.74 -14.27 -7.41
C GLU A 8 -14.66 -12.83 -7.95
N HIS A 9 -15.82 -12.24 -8.24
CA HIS A 9 -15.90 -10.85 -8.68
C HIS A 9 -15.31 -9.90 -7.63
N PHE A 10 -15.62 -10.10 -6.36
CA PHE A 10 -15.05 -9.33 -5.26
C PHE A 10 -13.53 -9.47 -5.18
N MET A 11 -13.00 -10.70 -5.22
CA MET A 11 -11.56 -10.99 -5.16
C MET A 11 -10.81 -10.39 -6.36
N ASN A 12 -11.39 -10.44 -7.56
CA ASN A 12 -10.77 -9.88 -8.77
C ASN A 12 -10.74 -8.34 -8.75
N ASN A 13 -11.76 -7.69 -8.19
CA ASN A 13 -11.87 -6.23 -8.12
C ASN A 13 -11.25 -5.62 -6.84
N SER A 14 -10.88 -6.43 -5.85
CA SER A 14 -10.42 -5.91 -4.55
C SER A 14 -9.11 -5.13 -4.66
N LYS A 15 -8.21 -5.52 -5.58
CA LYS A 15 -6.89 -4.91 -5.76
C LYS A 15 -6.99 -3.44 -6.16
N GLU A 16 -7.92 -3.11 -7.06
CA GLU A 16 -8.18 -1.73 -7.48
C GLU A 16 -8.70 -0.86 -6.34
N LYS A 17 -9.39 -1.48 -5.38
CA LYS A 17 -9.88 -0.84 -4.16
C LYS A 17 -8.83 -0.78 -3.04
N GLY A 18 -7.57 -1.12 -3.32
CA GLY A 18 -6.50 -1.14 -2.33
C GLY A 18 -6.60 -2.28 -1.32
N LEU A 19 -7.30 -3.36 -1.66
CA LEU A 19 -7.47 -4.53 -0.81
C LEU A 19 -6.92 -5.77 -1.53
N THR A 20 -5.88 -6.39 -0.99
CA THR A 20 -5.38 -7.68 -1.46
C THR A 20 -5.60 -8.77 -0.41
N PHE A 21 -5.30 -10.00 -0.77
CA PHE A 21 -5.40 -11.14 0.13
C PHE A 21 -4.08 -11.89 0.15
N ALA A 22 -3.60 -12.19 1.35
CA ALA A 22 -2.47 -13.09 1.56
C ALA A 22 -3.00 -14.48 1.91
N VAL A 23 -2.40 -15.51 1.29
CA VAL A 23 -2.81 -16.90 1.44
C VAL A 23 -1.75 -17.64 2.24
N PHE A 24 -2.18 -18.30 3.32
CA PHE A 24 -1.30 -19.07 4.19
C PHE A 24 -1.75 -20.53 4.22
N LYS A 25 -0.78 -21.43 4.25
CA LYS A 25 -0.97 -22.85 4.57
C LYS A 25 -0.37 -23.10 5.95
N GLY A 26 -1.22 -23.35 6.95
CA GLY A 26 -0.78 -23.44 8.34
C GLY A 26 -0.11 -22.14 8.84
N LYS A 27 1.23 -22.15 8.98
CA LYS A 27 2.06 -20.99 9.37
C LYS A 27 2.87 -20.41 8.21
N LYS A 28 2.86 -21.03 7.03
CA LYS A 28 3.66 -20.63 5.87
C LYS A 28 2.85 -19.75 4.93
N ASN A 29 3.42 -18.62 4.52
CA ASN A 29 2.87 -17.81 3.43
C ASN A 29 3.16 -18.52 2.09
N ILE A 30 2.13 -18.70 1.27
CA ILE A 30 2.22 -19.44 0.02
C ILE A 30 1.85 -18.56 -1.17
N GLY A 31 2.66 -18.66 -2.23
CA GLY A 31 2.42 -17.98 -3.50
C GLY A 31 1.62 -18.83 -4.49
N LYS A 32 1.42 -18.32 -5.70
CA LYS A 32 0.78 -19.04 -6.81
C LYS A 32 1.53 -20.36 -7.13
N ASP A 33 2.85 -20.33 -7.02
CA ASP A 33 3.73 -21.44 -7.38
C ASP A 33 3.73 -22.57 -6.32
N ASP A 34 3.28 -22.27 -5.09
CA ASP A 34 3.19 -23.23 -3.99
C ASP A 34 1.83 -23.97 -3.95
N LEU A 35 0.89 -23.61 -4.83
CA LEU A 35 -0.46 -24.22 -4.88
C LEU A 35 -0.47 -25.65 -5.42
N GLY A 36 0.63 -26.11 -6.05
CA GLY A 36 0.74 -27.44 -6.65
C GLY A 36 1.10 -28.58 -5.67
N PHE A 37 1.40 -28.27 -4.41
CA PHE A 37 1.74 -29.30 -3.41
C PHE A 37 0.48 -29.96 -2.83
N PRO A 38 0.49 -31.28 -2.57
CA PRO A 38 -0.70 -31.99 -2.11
C PRO A 38 -1.33 -31.32 -0.88
N VAL A 39 -2.62 -31.02 -1.01
CA VAL A 39 -3.48 -30.24 -0.09
C VAL A 39 -4.01 -31.06 1.09
N GLY A 40 -3.31 -32.12 1.47
CA GLY A 40 -3.75 -33.02 2.54
C GLY A 40 -3.42 -32.47 3.93
N GLY A 41 -4.45 -32.12 4.70
CA GLY A 41 -4.37 -32.03 6.17
C GLY A 41 -4.09 -30.65 6.79
N GLU A 42 -3.80 -29.61 6.00
CA GLU A 42 -3.47 -28.29 6.52
C GLU A 42 -4.53 -27.23 6.23
N VAL A 43 -4.84 -26.39 7.22
CA VAL A 43 -5.81 -25.30 7.10
C VAL A 43 -5.27 -24.18 6.22
N ILE A 44 -6.01 -23.81 5.18
CA ILE A 44 -5.75 -22.63 4.37
C ILE A 44 -6.37 -21.40 5.05
N ARG A 45 -5.56 -20.37 5.28
CA ARG A 45 -6.01 -19.10 5.86
C ARG A 45 -5.81 -17.98 4.85
N ILE A 46 -6.89 -17.30 4.51
CA ILE A 46 -6.91 -16.14 3.60
C ILE A 46 -7.15 -14.90 4.47
N VAL A 47 -6.23 -13.94 4.47
CA VAL A 47 -6.35 -12.71 5.26
C VAL A 47 -6.33 -11.48 4.37
N PRO A 48 -7.18 -10.47 4.64
CA PRO A 48 -7.15 -9.21 3.92
C PRO A 48 -5.89 -8.40 4.27
N VAL A 49 -5.29 -7.77 3.28
CA VAL A 49 -4.13 -6.89 3.41
C VAL A 49 -4.39 -5.60 2.64
N LEU A 50 -4.34 -4.47 3.33
CA LEU A 50 -4.54 -3.14 2.74
C LEU A 50 -3.28 -2.70 1.98
N ILE A 51 -3.42 -2.38 0.70
CA ILE A 51 -2.37 -1.83 -0.17
C ILE A 51 -2.71 -0.37 -0.48
N GLY A 52 -1.74 0.54 -0.37
CA GLY A 52 -1.86 1.92 -0.87
C GLY A 52 -1.62 3.02 0.17
N SER A 53 -1.83 2.75 1.47
CA SER A 53 -1.72 3.79 2.52
C SER A 53 -0.32 4.37 2.72
N LYS A 54 0.73 3.77 2.13
CA LYS A 54 2.12 4.28 2.24
C LYS A 54 2.52 5.26 1.13
N LYS A 55 1.89 5.19 -0.06
CA LYS A 55 2.28 6.05 -1.21
C LYS A 55 1.77 7.48 -1.07
N ALA A 56 0.57 7.66 -0.49
CA ALA A 56 0.00 8.98 -0.26
C ALA A 56 0.80 9.81 0.76
N GLY A 57 1.44 9.17 1.74
CA GLY A 57 2.28 9.86 2.73
C GLY A 57 3.55 10.44 2.12
N LEU A 58 4.29 9.63 1.36
CA LEU A 58 5.59 10.05 0.81
C LEU A 58 5.47 11.20 -0.19
N LEU A 59 4.49 11.15 -1.11
CA LEU A 59 4.28 12.23 -2.08
C LEU A 59 3.89 13.55 -1.41
N LYS A 60 3.04 13.49 -0.37
CA LYS A 60 2.67 14.68 0.43
C LYS A 60 3.86 15.25 1.18
N THR A 61 4.71 14.41 1.77
CA THR A 61 5.93 14.86 2.46
C THR A 61 6.89 15.55 1.51
N ILE A 62 7.11 15.00 0.32
CA ILE A 62 7.99 15.61 -0.68
C ILE A 62 7.45 16.97 -1.12
N LEU A 63 6.16 17.04 -1.48
CA LEU A 63 5.54 18.30 -1.91
C LEU A 63 5.58 19.36 -0.79
N GLY A 64 5.24 18.99 0.45
CA GLY A 64 5.29 19.88 1.60
C GLY A 64 6.70 20.38 1.92
N ALA A 65 7.70 19.49 1.88
CA ALA A 65 9.09 19.86 2.14
C ALA A 65 9.64 20.83 1.08
N VAL A 66 9.30 20.63 -0.19
CA VAL A 66 9.70 21.52 -1.28
C VAL A 66 9.14 22.93 -1.09
N ILE A 67 7.87 23.06 -0.69
CA ILE A 67 7.25 24.37 -0.42
C ILE A 67 8.00 25.09 0.71
N ILE A 68 8.29 24.40 1.82
CA ILE A 68 8.99 25.00 2.96
C ILE A 68 10.41 25.47 2.57
N VAL A 69 11.16 24.65 1.82
CA VAL A 69 12.50 25.01 1.35
C VAL A 69 12.45 26.19 0.38
N ALA A 70 11.53 26.18 -0.59
CA ALA A 70 11.37 27.26 -1.55
C ALA A 70 10.98 28.58 -0.86
N SER A 71 10.09 28.53 0.13
CA SER A 71 9.71 29.70 0.94
C SER A 71 10.89 30.22 1.75
N ALA A 72 11.66 29.35 2.43
CA ALA A 72 12.81 29.77 3.21
C ALA A 72 13.88 30.42 2.32
N VAL A 73 14.26 29.76 1.22
CA VAL A 73 15.23 30.28 0.25
C VAL A 73 14.73 31.59 -0.37
N GLY A 74 13.48 31.64 -0.84
CA GLY A 74 12.89 32.84 -1.42
C GLY A 74 12.90 34.02 -0.44
N SER A 75 12.54 33.80 0.82
CA SER A 75 12.60 34.84 1.86
C SER A 75 14.04 35.30 2.14
N TYR A 76 15.03 34.40 2.17
CA TYR A 76 16.43 34.76 2.37
C TYR A 76 17.01 35.63 1.26
N PHE A 77 16.55 35.47 0.00
CA PHE A 77 17.06 36.19 -1.18
C PHE A 77 16.19 37.38 -1.63
N VAL A 78 15.10 37.72 -0.90
CA VAL A 78 14.29 38.92 -1.19
C VAL A 78 15.03 40.19 -0.72
N PRO A 79 15.20 41.21 -1.59
CA PRO A 79 15.78 42.49 -1.18
C PRO A 79 14.89 43.16 -0.12
N GLY A 80 15.42 43.39 1.09
CA GLY A 80 14.70 44.01 2.21
C GLY A 80 14.11 43.05 3.26
N ASN A 81 14.51 41.78 3.26
CA ASN A 81 14.12 40.83 4.31
C ASN A 81 14.85 41.12 5.65
N PRO A 82 14.14 41.39 6.77
CA PRO A 82 14.76 41.73 8.07
C PRO A 82 15.49 40.56 8.74
N VAL A 83 15.41 39.35 8.16
CA VAL A 83 16.11 38.15 8.65
C VAL A 83 17.48 37.98 7.98
N SER A 84 17.75 38.68 6.86
CA SER A 84 19.00 38.58 6.08
C SER A 84 20.02 39.70 6.39
N ALA A 85 19.79 40.49 7.45
CA ALA A 85 20.41 41.79 7.79
C ALA A 85 19.74 43.00 7.14
#